data_AF-X6DQK8-F1
#
_entry.id   AF-X6DQK8-F1
#
_cell.length_a   1.000
_cell.length_b   1.000
_cell.length_c   1.000
_cell.angle_alpha   90.00
_cell.angle_beta   90.00
_cell.angle_gamma   90.00
#
_symmetry.space_group_name_H-M   'P 1'
#
loop_
_entity.id
_entity.type
_entity.pdbx_description
1 polymer ?
#
loop_
_entity_poly.entity_id
_entity_poly.type
_entity_poly.pdbx_seq_one_letter_code
_entity_poly.pdbx_strand_id
1 'polypeptide(L)'
;MGRHIAFYGQAPLQAAADGGFASRDNLAKAKAWGVRDMAFHKKAGLRIEDIVRGNWVYRKLRNFRAGIEAGISCLKRACGLARCTWRGFDHFKTYVWSSIVAYNRVLFTPLKPT
;
A
#
# COMPACT_ATOMS: atom_id res chain seq x y z
N MET A 1 5.67 9.85 -6.73
CA MET A 1 5.59 9.27 -8.08
C MET A 1 6.92 9.20 -8.81
N GLY A 2 7.73 10.27 -8.80
CA GLY A 2 9.02 10.30 -9.51
C GLY A 2 9.90 9.06 -9.28
N ARG A 3 9.98 8.57 -8.03
CA ARG A 3 10.69 7.32 -7.71
C ARG A 3 10.13 6.09 -8.43
N HIS A 4 8.80 5.94 -8.54
CA HIS A 4 8.20 4.82 -9.27
C HIS A 4 8.54 4.89 -10.76
N ILE A 5 8.42 6.08 -11.36
CA ILE A 5 8.74 6.29 -12.78
C ILE A 5 10.22 6.00 -13.04
N ALA A 6 11.12 6.41 -12.13
CA ALA A 6 12.55 6.11 -12.25
C ALA A 6 12.85 4.61 -12.28
N PHE A 7 12.12 3.79 -11.51
CA PHE A 7 12.33 2.34 -11.48
C PHE A 7 11.61 1.58 -12.60
N TYR A 8 10.41 2.03 -12.99
CA TYR A 8 9.52 1.26 -13.88
C TYR A 8 9.32 1.92 -15.26
N GLY A 9 9.95 3.05 -15.53
CA GLY A 9 9.86 3.81 -16.79
C GLY A 9 8.53 4.52 -17.03
N GLN A 10 7.50 4.25 -16.22
CA GLN A 10 6.16 4.80 -16.40
C GLN A 10 5.42 5.00 -15.07
N ALA A 11 4.38 5.84 -15.11
CA ALA A 11 3.45 5.97 -14.01
C ALA A 11 2.52 4.75 -13.91
N PRO A 12 2.14 4.33 -12.70
CA PRO A 12 1.12 3.31 -12.51
C PRO A 12 -0.22 3.81 -13.06
N LEU A 13 -0.95 2.91 -13.70
CA LEU A 13 -2.27 3.20 -14.25
C LEU A 13 -3.28 3.51 -13.14
N GLN A 14 -3.15 2.83 -12.00
CA GLN A 14 -4.01 3.01 -10.84
C GLN A 14 -3.15 3.13 -9.58
N ALA A 15 -3.52 4.05 -8.70
CA ALA A 15 -2.81 4.29 -7.45
C ALA A 15 -3.82 4.50 -6.30
N ALA A 16 -3.44 4.08 -5.10
CA ALA A 16 -4.18 4.36 -3.88
C ALA A 16 -3.23 5.04 -2.88
N ALA A 17 -3.70 6.09 -2.22
CA ALA A 17 -2.92 6.85 -1.24
C ALA A 17 -3.72 7.12 0.04
N ASP A 18 -2.99 7.40 1.12
CA ASP A 18 -3.59 7.69 2.42
C ASP A 18 -4.31 9.04 2.43
N GLY A 19 -5.19 9.19 3.42
CA GLY A 19 -6.02 10.38 3.57
C GLY A 19 -5.21 11.66 3.81
N GLY A 20 -4.00 11.55 4.35
CA GLY A 20 -3.09 12.70 4.52
C GLY A 20 -2.56 13.28 3.20
N PHE A 21 -2.64 12.51 2.10
CA PHE A 21 -2.25 12.97 0.76
C PHE A 21 -3.43 13.45 -0.08
N ALA A 22 -4.65 13.42 0.48
CA ALA A 22 -5.86 13.80 -0.24
C ALA A 22 -5.93 15.33 -0.42
N SER A 23 -5.54 15.80 -1.61
CA SER A 23 -5.71 17.20 -2.02
C SER A 23 -5.97 17.28 -3.52
N ARG A 24 -6.60 18.38 -3.96
CA ARG A 24 -6.82 18.68 -5.39
C ARG A 24 -5.50 18.76 -6.14
N ASP A 25 -4.50 19.42 -5.56
CA ASP A 25 -3.18 19.56 -6.17
C ASP A 25 -2.47 18.22 -6.34
N ASN A 26 -2.58 17.33 -5.37
CA ASN A 26 -1.97 16.00 -5.46
C ASN A 26 -2.68 15.14 -6.51
N LEU A 27 -4.00 15.26 -6.62
CA LEU A 27 -4.76 14.60 -7.68
C LEU A 27 -4.33 15.12 -9.06
N ALA A 28 -4.26 16.44 -9.24
CA ALA A 28 -3.84 17.07 -10.49
C ALA A 28 -2.42 16.66 -10.88
N LYS A 29 -1.47 16.69 -9.93
CA LYS A 29 -0.09 16.22 -10.14
C LYS A 29 -0.05 14.75 -10.54
N ALA A 30 -0.83 13.89 -9.90
CA ALA A 30 -0.89 12.47 -10.24
C ALA A 30 -1.43 12.23 -11.65
N LYS A 31 -2.49 12.95 -12.04
CA LYS A 31 -3.06 12.88 -13.39
C LYS A 31 -2.08 13.38 -14.44
N ALA A 32 -1.37 14.49 -14.16
CA ALA A 32 -0.31 15.02 -15.02
C ALA A 32 0.86 14.04 -15.20
N TRP A 33 1.16 13.24 -14.18
CA TRP A 33 2.14 12.16 -14.28
C TRP A 33 1.63 10.92 -15.05
N GLY A 34 0.36 10.87 -15.45
CA GLY A 34 -0.21 9.78 -16.24
C GLY A 34 -1.00 8.73 -15.45
N VAL A 35 -1.30 8.97 -14.16
CA VAL A 35 -2.18 8.07 -13.40
C VAL A 35 -3.62 8.22 -13.87
N ARG A 36 -4.25 7.13 -14.29
CA ARG A 36 -5.64 7.16 -14.75
C ARG A 36 -6.63 7.15 -13.59
N ASP A 37 -6.42 6.31 -12.58
CA ASP A 37 -7.33 6.18 -11.44
C ASP A 37 -6.57 6.34 -10.12
N MET A 38 -6.83 7.41 -9.36
CA MET A 38 -6.09 7.71 -8.12
C MET A 38 -7.04 7.82 -6.94
N ALA A 39 -7.17 6.78 -6.11
CA ALA A 39 -8.05 6.79 -4.94
C ALA A 39 -7.34 7.29 -3.67
N PHE A 40 -8.04 8.13 -2.91
CA PHE A 40 -7.63 8.50 -1.55
C PHE A 40 -8.54 7.87 -0.50
N HIS A 41 -7.97 7.53 0.65
CA HIS A 41 -8.74 7.02 1.78
C HIS A 41 -9.78 8.04 2.28
N LYS A 42 -9.39 9.31 2.41
CA LYS A 42 -10.30 10.44 2.67
C LYS A 42 -10.57 11.16 1.37
N LYS A 43 -11.83 11.53 1.11
CA LYS A 43 -12.22 12.24 -0.11
C LYS A 43 -11.76 13.70 -0.14
N ALA A 44 -11.60 14.35 1.02
CA ALA A 44 -11.15 15.75 1.14
C ALA A 44 -11.87 16.72 0.18
N GLY A 45 -13.18 16.55 -0.01
CA GLY A 45 -13.98 17.40 -0.91
C GLY A 45 -13.82 17.11 -2.41
N LEU A 46 -13.18 16.00 -2.79
CA LEU A 46 -13.06 15.52 -4.17
C LEU A 46 -14.27 14.64 -4.52
N ARG A 47 -14.85 14.87 -5.71
CA ARG A 47 -15.91 13.99 -6.25
C ARG A 47 -15.30 12.71 -6.78
N ILE A 48 -16.04 11.60 -6.73
CA ILE A 48 -15.52 10.31 -7.15
C ILE A 48 -15.23 10.31 -8.65
N GLU A 49 -16.03 11.02 -9.46
CA GLU A 49 -15.82 11.13 -10.90
C GLU A 49 -14.46 11.78 -11.27
N ASP A 50 -13.97 12.71 -10.45
CA ASP A 50 -12.69 13.40 -10.70
C ASP A 50 -11.49 12.48 -10.35
N ILE A 51 -11.72 11.52 -9.45
CA ILE A 51 -10.71 10.66 -8.83
C ILE A 51 -10.48 9.39 -9.66
N VAL A 52 -11.57 8.72 -10.06
CA VAL A 52 -11.55 7.45 -10.80
C VAL A 52 -12.67 7.36 -11.84
N ARG A 53 -12.50 6.47 -12.81
CA ARG A 53 -13.50 6.23 -13.87
C ARG A 53 -14.83 5.62 -13.43
N GLY A 54 -14.94 5.13 -12.19
CA GLY A 54 -16.20 4.60 -11.69
C GLY A 54 -16.17 4.16 -10.23
N ASN A 55 -17.35 4.05 -9.61
CA ASN A 55 -17.48 3.72 -8.20
C ASN A 55 -16.94 2.32 -7.86
N TRP A 56 -17.02 1.36 -8.78
CA TRP A 56 -16.44 0.03 -8.59
C TRP A 56 -14.90 0.09 -8.48
N VAL A 57 -14.23 0.87 -9.35
CA VAL A 57 -12.78 1.08 -9.30
C VAL A 57 -12.39 1.79 -8.01
N TYR A 58 -13.17 2.78 -7.58
CA TYR A 58 -12.96 3.45 -6.30
C TYR A 58 -12.98 2.46 -5.13
N ARG A 59 -13.99 1.59 -5.07
CA ARG A 59 -14.12 0.55 -4.05
C ARG A 59 -12.95 -0.44 -4.11
N LYS A 60 -12.56 -0.89 -5.30
CA LYS A 60 -11.42 -1.80 -5.50
C LYS A 60 -10.12 -1.20 -4.96
N LEU A 61 -9.81 0.05 -5.29
CA LEU A 61 -8.60 0.71 -4.80
C LEU A 61 -8.63 0.97 -3.29
N ARG A 62 -9.81 1.28 -2.72
CA ARG A 62 -9.96 1.40 -1.27
C ARG A 62 -9.72 0.07 -0.56
N ASN A 63 -10.28 -1.02 -1.09
CA ASN A 63 -10.10 -2.37 -0.58
C ASN A 63 -8.64 -2.83 -0.71
N PHE A 64 -7.97 -2.49 -1.82
CA PHE A 64 -6.55 -2.77 -2.01
C PHE A 64 -5.69 -2.13 -0.91
N ARG A 65 -5.91 -0.83 -0.64
CA ARG A 65 -5.22 -0.12 0.45
C ARG A 65 -5.50 -0.75 1.81
N ALA A 66 -6.76 -1.05 2.11
CA ALA A 66 -7.15 -1.72 3.35
C ALA A 66 -6.52 -3.12 3.48
N GLY A 67 -6.35 -3.84 2.37
CA GLY A 67 -5.65 -5.13 2.33
C GLY A 67 -4.17 -4.99 2.70
N ILE A 68 -3.49 -3.94 2.25
CA ILE A 68 -2.10 -3.64 2.65
C ILE A 68 -2.03 -3.37 4.17
N GLU A 69 -2.94 -2.55 4.71
CA GLU A 69 -3.00 -2.26 6.15
C GLU A 69 -3.27 -3.52 6.97
N ALA A 70 -4.18 -4.38 6.50
CA ALA A 70 -4.47 -5.67 7.11
C ALA A 70 -3.21 -6.57 7.10
N GLY A 71 -2.46 -6.58 5.99
CA GLY A 71 -1.20 -7.31 5.90
C GLY A 71 -0.14 -6.83 6.88
N ILE A 72 0.07 -5.52 6.98
CA ILE A 72 0.97 -4.92 7.98
C ILE A 72 0.52 -5.25 9.41
N SER A 73 -0.78 -5.19 9.66
CA SER A 73 -1.35 -5.54 10.97
C SER A 73 -1.11 -7.02 11.30
N CYS A 74 -1.27 -7.93 10.33
CA CYS A 74 -0.99 -9.35 10.49
C CYS A 74 0.51 -9.57 10.77
N LEU A 75 1.39 -8.98 9.97
CA LEU A 75 2.84 -9.03 10.18
C LEU A 75 3.25 -8.57 11.59
N LYS A 76 2.66 -7.47 12.09
CA LYS A 76 2.94 -6.97 13.45
C LYS A 76 2.49 -7.92 14.55
N ARG A 77 1.30 -8.51 14.43
CA ARG A 77 0.69 -9.34 15.49
C ARG A 77 1.13 -10.79 15.44
N ALA A 78 1.11 -11.41 14.26
CA ALA A 78 1.39 -12.82 14.06
C ALA A 78 2.89 -13.13 13.97
N CYS A 79 3.69 -12.22 13.40
CA CYS A 79 5.13 -12.44 13.18
C CYS A 79 6.01 -11.61 14.13
N GLY A 80 5.43 -11.01 15.18
CA GLY A 80 6.18 -10.32 16.25
C GLY A 80 6.72 -8.94 15.89
N LEU A 81 6.49 -8.41 14.68
CA LEU A 81 7.07 -7.14 14.24
C LEU A 81 6.58 -5.90 15.04
N ALA A 82 5.59 -6.06 15.93
CA ALA A 82 5.15 -4.97 16.81
C ALA A 82 6.23 -4.47 17.77
N ARG A 83 7.14 -5.33 18.25
CA ARG A 83 8.21 -4.93 19.18
C ARG A 83 9.42 -5.87 19.06
N CYS A 84 10.57 -5.30 18.72
CA CYS A 84 11.83 -6.03 18.74
C CYS A 84 12.34 -6.18 20.18
N THR A 85 12.61 -7.41 20.61
CA THR A 85 13.21 -7.73 21.92
C THR A 85 14.72 -7.88 21.87
N TRP A 86 15.30 -7.90 20.65
CA TRP A 86 16.73 -8.11 20.45
C TRP A 86 17.48 -6.78 20.59
N ARG A 87 18.63 -6.80 21.26
CA ARG A 87 19.44 -5.60 21.54
C ARG A 87 20.53 -5.41 20.49
N GLY A 88 20.76 -4.18 20.07
CA GLY A 88 21.78 -3.83 19.06
C GLY A 88 21.19 -3.69 17.65
N PHE A 89 21.77 -2.79 16.85
CA PHE A 89 21.24 -2.43 15.54
C PHE A 89 21.27 -3.60 14.54
N ASP A 90 22.34 -4.40 14.54
CA ASP A 90 22.43 -5.56 13.66
C ASP A 90 21.38 -6.62 13.99
N HIS A 91 21.17 -6.89 15.28
CA HIS A 91 20.12 -7.79 15.72
C HIS A 91 18.72 -7.24 15.41
N PHE A 92 18.51 -5.92 15.52
CA PHE A 92 17.25 -5.30 15.10
C PHE A 92 16.97 -5.51 13.61
N LYS A 93 17.96 -5.27 12.74
CA LYS A 93 17.83 -5.53 11.29
C LYS A 93 17.47 -6.99 11.02
N THR A 94 18.18 -7.92 11.66
CA THR A 94 17.93 -9.36 11.51
C THR A 94 16.52 -9.75 12.00
N TYR A 95 16.06 -9.17 13.11
CA TYR A 95 14.71 -9.39 13.63
C TYR A 95 13.64 -8.91 12.66
N VAL A 96 13.78 -7.69 12.12
CA VAL A 96 12.83 -7.17 11.11
C VAL A 96 12.81 -8.08 9.88
N TRP A 97 13.99 -8.51 9.42
CA TRP A 97 14.09 -9.37 8.25
C TRP A 97 13.45 -10.75 8.47
N SER A 98 13.71 -11.38 9.62
CA SER A 98 13.12 -12.69 9.94
C SER A 98 11.60 -12.64 10.05
N SER A 99 11.03 -11.59 10.67
CA SER A 99 9.58 -11.37 10.71
C SER A 99 8.97 -11.23 9.31
N ILE A 100 9.61 -10.47 8.41
CA ILE A 100 9.14 -10.28 7.04
C ILE A 100 9.20 -11.59 6.25
N VAL A 101 10.30 -12.35 6.36
CA VAL A 101 10.46 -13.65 5.69
C VAL A 101 9.41 -14.65 6.19
N ALA A 102 9.19 -14.72 7.51
CA ALA A 102 8.17 -15.59 8.09
C ALA A 102 6.77 -15.26 7.57
N TYR A 103 6.42 -13.97 7.51
CA TYR A 103 5.13 -13.52 6.98
C TYR A 103 4.96 -13.83 5.48
N ASN A 104 5.98 -13.55 4.67
CA ASN A 104 5.96 -13.85 3.23
C ASN A 104 5.81 -15.36 2.99
N ARG A 105 6.47 -16.18 3.81
CA ARG A 105 6.28 -17.64 3.74
C ARG A 105 4.81 -17.99 3.95
N VAL A 106 4.16 -17.50 4.99
CA VAL A 106 2.73 -17.76 5.23
C VAL A 106 1.85 -17.32 4.05
N LEU A 107 2.12 -16.16 3.45
CA LEU A 107 1.34 -15.64 2.32
C LEU A 107 1.50 -16.45 1.03
N PHE A 108 2.72 -16.90 0.73
CA PHE A 108 3.02 -17.57 -0.54
C PHE A 108 2.97 -19.09 -0.46
N THR A 109 2.76 -19.67 0.72
CA THR A 109 2.63 -21.13 0.83
C THR A 109 1.25 -21.54 0.30
N PRO A 110 1.17 -22.40 -0.71
CA PRO A 110 -0.11 -22.92 -1.17
C PRO A 110 -0.80 -23.63 -0.01
N LEU A 111 -2.06 -23.27 0.25
CA LEU A 111 -2.91 -24.11 1.08
C LEU A 111 -3.10 -25.41 0.29
N LYS A 112 -2.67 -26.54 0.85
CA LYS A 112 -3.09 -27.84 0.33
C LYS A 112 -4.63 -27.83 0.34
N PRO A 113 -5.30 -28.06 -0.80
CA PRO A 113 -6.74 -28.26 -0.77
C PRO A 113 -7.01 -29.49 0.09
N THR A 114 -7.79 -29.32 1.15
CA THR A 114 -8.43 -30.40 1.92
C THR A 114 -9.48 -31.11 1.08
#